data_AF-A0A2D6XC85-F1
#
_entry.id   AF-A0A2D6XC85-F1
#
_cell.length_a   1.000
_cell.length_b   1.000
_cell.length_c   1.000
_cell.angle_alpha   90.00
_cell.angle_beta   90.00
_cell.angle_gamma   90.00
#
_symmetry.space_group_name_H-M   'P 1'
#
loop_
_entity.id
_entity.type
_entity.pdbx_description
1 polymer ?
#
loop_
_entity_poly.entity_id
_entity_poly.type
_entity_poly.pdbx_seq_one_letter_code
_entity_poly.pdbx_strand_id
1 'polypeptide(L)'
;MSPIYRALDANSKHSHQLNECDIYTFDNHPRPMLMECCKKLGLDYINLGEDKHFNPIREAHPMSELPRRYLLHRSWGDFCPVMKTLTLYNYLKSNPSKKYFFFFDQSDVLLTDNPEKKLNIFKERDCNLLYNAESKCMYFAMRIRHSKHYSDTNKYFANYGDVKRFGLKTYGQDCFKDNGAKLCFLNTGGFVCERDYYVDLVEKYYNFIVEFMSTNEQTIFHHLHFMYYPQIQVDHRCEIFQCMGPKKIKINV
;
A
#
# COMPACT_ATOMS: atom_id res chain seq x y z
N MET A 1 -7.90 14.07 -25.58
CA MET A 1 -7.28 13.90 -24.24
C MET A 1 -8.06 12.85 -23.47
N SER A 2 -7.43 11.88 -22.80
CA SER A 2 -8.15 10.82 -22.06
C SER A 2 -8.92 11.41 -20.86
N PRO A 3 -9.99 10.74 -20.35
CA PRO A 3 -10.70 11.20 -19.16
C PRO A 3 -9.79 11.47 -17.95
N ILE A 4 -8.80 10.60 -17.69
CA ILE A 4 -7.82 10.77 -16.60
C ILE A 4 -7.02 12.07 -16.76
N TYR A 5 -6.49 12.34 -17.95
CA TYR A 5 -5.69 13.57 -18.16
C TYR A 5 -6.54 14.83 -18.06
N ARG A 6 -7.84 14.77 -18.40
CA ARG A 6 -8.78 15.88 -18.15
C ARG A 6 -9.01 16.11 -16.66
N ALA A 7 -9.17 15.03 -15.88
CA ALA A 7 -9.33 15.12 -14.43
C ALA A 7 -8.07 15.70 -13.77
N LEU A 8 -6.88 15.22 -14.16
CA LEU A 8 -5.60 15.77 -13.70
C LEU A 8 -5.45 17.27 -14.05
N ASP A 9 -5.82 17.67 -15.26
CA ASP A 9 -5.75 19.07 -15.67
C ASP A 9 -6.73 19.96 -14.91
N ALA A 10 -7.96 19.49 -14.69
CA ALA A 10 -8.93 20.18 -13.84
C ALA A 10 -8.39 20.35 -12.41
N ASN A 11 -7.81 19.30 -11.84
CA ASN A 11 -7.25 19.31 -10.48
C ASN A 11 -6.09 20.32 -10.32
N SER A 12 -5.28 20.49 -11.37
CA SER A 12 -4.14 21.43 -11.34
C SER A 12 -4.49 22.91 -11.26
N LYS A 13 -5.78 23.26 -11.38
CA LYS A 13 -6.25 24.65 -11.27
C LYS A 13 -6.60 25.06 -9.84
N HIS A 14 -6.54 24.11 -8.90
CA HIS A 14 -6.86 24.35 -7.50
C HIS A 14 -5.57 24.60 -6.69
N SER A 15 -5.67 25.47 -5.68
CA SER A 15 -4.64 25.58 -4.65
C SER A 15 -4.78 24.40 -3.70
N HIS A 16 -3.66 23.80 -3.31
CA HIS A 16 -3.63 22.65 -2.40
C HIS A 16 -2.85 23.02 -1.15
N GLN A 17 -3.40 22.73 0.03
CA GLN A 17 -2.69 22.82 1.30
C GLN A 17 -2.94 21.54 2.09
N LEU A 18 -1.91 20.74 2.30
CA LEU A 18 -1.99 19.51 3.10
C LEU A 18 -1.44 19.75 4.50
N ASN A 19 -2.17 20.57 5.27
CA ASN A 19 -1.73 21.00 6.60
C ASN A 19 -1.60 19.82 7.59
N GLU A 20 -2.34 18.74 7.37
CA GLU A 20 -2.37 17.57 8.25
C GLU A 20 -1.90 16.26 7.59
N CYS A 21 -1.47 16.31 6.32
CA CYS A 21 -1.14 15.10 5.55
C CYS A 21 0.17 15.23 4.77
N ASP A 22 1.02 14.21 4.88
CA ASP A 22 2.22 14.07 4.04
C ASP A 22 1.96 13.11 2.88
N ILE A 23 2.72 13.28 1.78
CA ILE A 23 2.72 12.35 0.66
C ILE A 23 4.08 11.67 0.59
N TYR A 24 4.07 10.36 0.79
CA TYR A 24 5.22 9.50 0.61
C TYR A 24 5.07 8.70 -0.68
N THR A 25 6.18 8.47 -1.35
CA THR A 25 6.24 7.53 -2.47
C THR A 25 7.47 6.65 -2.37
N PHE A 26 7.47 5.55 -3.09
CA PHE A 26 8.63 4.71 -3.22
C PHE A 26 8.74 4.19 -4.66
N ASP A 27 9.83 4.55 -5.31
CA ASP A 27 10.40 3.81 -6.44
C ASP A 27 11.88 4.18 -6.53
N ASN A 28 12.75 3.17 -6.62
CA ASN A 28 14.19 3.37 -6.80
C ASN A 28 14.57 3.56 -8.27
N HIS A 29 13.58 3.57 -9.18
CA HIS A 29 13.76 3.90 -10.58
C HIS A 29 13.20 5.29 -10.91
N PRO A 30 13.85 6.05 -11.81
CA PRO A 30 13.48 7.41 -12.17
C PRO A 30 12.29 7.42 -13.14
N ARG A 31 11.15 6.86 -12.73
CA ARG A 31 9.88 6.97 -13.47
C ARG A 31 9.06 8.10 -12.85
N PRO A 32 8.84 9.21 -13.56
CA PRO A 32 8.42 10.45 -12.92
C PRO A 32 6.89 10.57 -12.75
N MET A 33 6.09 9.52 -12.96
CA MET A 33 4.63 9.66 -13.13
C MET A 33 3.93 10.37 -11.95
N LEU A 34 4.06 9.84 -10.73
CA LEU A 34 3.50 10.50 -9.53
C LEU A 34 4.22 11.81 -9.21
N MET A 35 5.55 11.85 -9.34
CA MET A 35 6.36 13.04 -9.04
C MET A 35 5.97 14.24 -9.91
N GLU A 36 5.70 14.01 -11.19
CA GLU A 36 5.20 15.00 -12.14
C GLU A 36 3.78 15.47 -11.77
N CYS A 37 2.92 14.55 -11.30
CA CYS A 37 1.61 14.93 -10.78
C CYS A 37 1.76 15.86 -9.57
N CYS A 38 2.55 15.47 -8.56
CA CYS A 38 2.78 16.30 -7.39
C CYS A 38 3.34 17.68 -7.77
N LYS A 39 4.35 17.72 -8.66
CA LYS A 39 4.92 18.98 -9.16
C LYS A 39 3.89 19.84 -9.88
N LYS A 40 3.06 19.26 -10.77
CA LYS A 40 2.00 19.98 -11.49
C LYS A 40 0.94 20.54 -10.54
N LEU A 41 0.66 19.82 -9.45
CA LEU A 41 -0.30 20.20 -8.42
C LEU A 41 0.28 21.11 -7.33
N GLY A 42 1.59 21.40 -7.36
CA GLY A 42 2.25 22.14 -6.27
C GLY A 42 2.20 21.41 -4.92
N LEU A 43 2.21 20.08 -4.94
CA LEU A 43 2.21 19.24 -3.75
C LEU A 43 3.63 18.84 -3.38
N ASP A 44 3.97 19.03 -2.10
CA ASP A 44 5.19 18.46 -1.53
C ASP A 44 5.05 16.94 -1.39
N TYR A 45 6.14 16.22 -1.63
CA TYR A 45 6.22 14.78 -1.46
C TYR A 45 7.65 14.36 -1.08
N ILE A 46 7.77 13.18 -0.50
CA ILE A 46 9.06 12.56 -0.15
C ILE A 46 9.17 11.22 -0.88
N ASN A 47 10.17 11.08 -1.75
CA ASN A 47 10.48 9.79 -2.37
C ASN A 47 11.42 9.00 -1.46
N LEU A 48 10.87 7.97 -0.82
CA LEU A 48 11.58 7.04 0.04
C LEU A 48 12.44 6.03 -0.72
N GLY A 49 12.32 5.96 -2.04
CA GLY A 49 13.20 5.18 -2.91
C GLY A 49 14.57 5.83 -3.16
N GLU A 50 14.78 7.08 -2.73
CA GLU A 50 16.09 7.74 -2.82
C GLU A 50 17.14 7.05 -1.93
N ASP A 51 18.39 6.99 -2.40
CA ASP A 51 19.53 6.32 -1.75
C ASP A 51 19.68 6.67 -0.26
N LYS A 52 19.49 7.95 0.10
CA LYS A 52 19.62 8.44 1.49
C LYS A 52 18.60 7.81 2.46
N HIS A 53 17.47 7.31 1.95
CA HIS A 53 16.42 6.65 2.73
C HIS A 53 16.50 5.13 2.57
N PHE A 54 16.73 4.66 1.35
CA PHE A 54 16.67 3.23 1.03
C PHE A 54 17.94 2.46 1.41
N ASN A 55 19.14 3.03 1.22
CA ASN A 55 20.40 2.31 1.46
C ASN A 55 20.58 1.83 2.91
N PRO A 56 20.25 2.63 3.95
CA PRO A 56 20.33 2.15 5.33
C PRO A 56 19.49 0.89 5.58
N ILE A 57 18.31 0.80 4.96
CA ILE A 57 17.43 -0.37 5.10
C ILE A 57 17.99 -1.57 4.35
N ARG A 58 18.49 -1.34 3.14
CA ARG A 58 19.14 -2.38 2.32
C ARG A 58 20.37 -2.97 3.02
N GLU A 59 21.16 -2.14 3.68
CA GLU A 59 22.35 -2.55 4.42
C GLU A 59 22.01 -3.30 5.71
N ALA A 60 20.96 -2.86 6.43
CA ALA A 60 20.47 -3.54 7.63
C ALA A 60 19.84 -4.91 7.33
N HIS A 61 19.37 -5.12 6.09
CA HIS A 61 18.67 -6.33 5.66
C HIS A 61 19.18 -6.84 4.30
N PRO A 62 20.42 -7.36 4.24
CA PRO A 62 21.03 -7.76 2.98
C PRO A 62 20.31 -8.96 2.34
N MET A 63 19.83 -8.79 1.11
CA MET A 63 19.11 -9.83 0.38
C MET A 63 19.96 -11.06 0.03
N SER A 64 21.30 -10.95 0.08
CA SER A 64 22.22 -12.06 -0.17
C SER A 64 22.03 -13.25 0.77
N GLU A 65 21.43 -13.02 1.93
CA GLU A 65 21.15 -14.05 2.93
C GLU A 65 19.82 -14.79 2.66
N LEU A 66 18.97 -14.26 1.78
CA LEU A 66 17.68 -14.88 1.46
C LEU A 66 17.84 -15.92 0.33
N PRO A 67 17.19 -17.09 0.43
CA PRO A 67 17.33 -18.12 -0.60
C PRO A 67 16.82 -17.59 -1.95
N ARG A 68 17.69 -17.59 -2.98
CA ARG A 68 17.42 -17.05 -4.34
C ARG A 68 16.08 -17.48 -4.97
N ARG A 69 15.53 -18.63 -4.57
CA ARG A 69 14.24 -19.15 -5.06
C ARG A 69 13.03 -18.32 -4.65
N TYR A 70 13.17 -17.41 -3.67
CA TYR A 70 12.09 -16.55 -3.20
C TYR A 70 12.10 -15.15 -3.82
N LEU A 71 13.14 -14.81 -4.58
CA LEU A 71 13.18 -13.56 -5.34
C LEU A 71 12.23 -13.68 -6.55
N LEU A 72 11.03 -13.13 -6.40
CA LEU A 72 9.94 -13.27 -7.38
C LEU A 72 10.27 -12.65 -8.75
N HIS A 73 11.24 -11.74 -8.84
CA HIS A 73 11.63 -11.12 -10.09
C HIS A 73 13.14 -10.87 -10.17
N ARG A 74 13.84 -11.67 -10.98
CA ARG A 74 15.29 -11.52 -11.27
C ARG A 74 15.68 -10.15 -11.85
N SER A 75 14.72 -9.38 -12.38
CA SER A 75 14.98 -8.11 -13.05
C SER A 75 14.93 -6.88 -12.14
N TRP A 76 14.60 -7.03 -10.85
CA TRP A 76 14.45 -5.90 -9.91
C TRP A 76 15.70 -5.73 -9.01
N GLY A 77 16.78 -6.47 -9.28
CA GLY A 77 18.02 -6.42 -8.49
C GLY A 77 17.80 -6.84 -7.04
N ASP A 78 18.39 -6.09 -6.11
CA ASP A 78 18.28 -6.30 -4.66
C ASP A 78 16.99 -5.72 -4.05
N PHE A 79 16.03 -5.30 -4.89
CA PHE A 79 14.77 -4.76 -4.38
C PHE A 79 13.83 -5.87 -3.90
N CYS A 80 13.33 -5.70 -2.68
CA CYS A 80 12.22 -6.46 -2.14
C CYS A 80 11.05 -5.52 -1.81
N PRO A 81 9.79 -5.87 -2.17
CA PRO A 81 8.61 -5.08 -1.80
C PRO A 81 8.58 -4.67 -0.32
N VAL A 82 8.91 -5.60 0.60
CA VAL A 82 8.92 -5.34 2.05
C VAL A 82 9.87 -4.21 2.45
N MET A 83 10.91 -3.91 1.67
CA MET A 83 11.78 -2.78 1.95
C MET A 83 11.06 -1.44 1.85
N LYS A 84 9.98 -1.33 1.05
CA LYS A 84 9.13 -0.13 1.02
C LYS A 84 8.53 0.14 2.39
N THR A 85 7.92 -0.89 2.95
CA THR A 85 7.33 -0.88 4.30
C THR A 85 8.37 -0.52 5.36
N LEU A 86 9.54 -1.15 5.35
CA LEU A 86 10.60 -0.87 6.33
C LEU A 86 11.20 0.54 6.17
N THR A 87 11.33 1.03 4.95
CA THR A 87 11.84 2.39 4.69
C THR A 87 10.86 3.44 5.18
N LEU A 88 9.56 3.28 4.89
CA LEU A 88 8.52 4.15 5.41
C LEU A 88 8.49 4.15 6.93
N TYR A 89 8.50 2.98 7.56
CA TYR A 89 8.53 2.87 9.03
C TYR A 89 9.73 3.59 9.66
N ASN A 90 10.94 3.35 9.15
CA ASN A 90 12.15 3.99 9.68
C ASN A 90 12.12 5.51 9.46
N TYR A 91 11.62 5.97 8.32
CA TYR A 91 11.46 7.39 8.04
C TYR A 91 10.50 8.05 9.04
N LEU A 92 9.30 7.50 9.19
CA LEU A 92 8.27 8.03 10.09
C LEU A 92 8.73 8.03 11.55
N LYS A 93 9.47 6.99 11.98
CA LYS A 93 10.00 6.90 13.35
C LYS A 93 11.08 7.96 13.64
N SER A 94 11.86 8.34 12.64
CA SER A 94 13.06 9.17 12.81
C SER A 94 12.86 10.63 12.47
N ASN A 95 11.75 10.99 11.83
CA ASN A 95 11.50 12.34 11.34
C ASN A 95 10.17 12.88 11.86
N PRO A 96 10.06 14.20 12.13
CA PRO A 96 8.78 14.85 12.29
C PRO A 96 7.93 14.64 11.03
N SER A 97 6.68 14.26 11.22
CA SER A 97 5.71 14.01 10.17
C SER A 97 4.34 14.47 10.63
N LYS A 98 3.44 14.75 9.70
CA LYS A 98 2.07 15.13 10.03
C LYS A 98 1.26 13.92 10.55
N LYS A 99 0.07 14.22 11.07
CA LYS A 99 -0.82 13.22 11.68
C LYS A 99 -1.24 12.13 10.69
N TYR A 100 -1.46 12.49 9.44
CA TYR A 100 -1.87 11.56 8.39
C TYR A 100 -0.82 11.52 7.29
N PHE A 101 -0.85 10.44 6.51
CA PHE A 101 -0.08 10.38 5.27
C PHE A 101 -0.74 9.52 4.21
N PHE A 102 -0.47 9.86 2.96
CA PHE A 102 -0.65 8.96 1.83
C PHE A 102 0.69 8.30 1.48
N PHE A 103 0.65 7.02 1.12
CA PHE A 103 1.77 6.33 0.52
C PHE A 103 1.36 5.72 -0.81
N PHE A 104 2.22 5.89 -1.83
CA PHE A 104 1.97 5.44 -3.19
C PHE A 104 3.20 4.80 -3.84
N ASP A 105 2.98 3.80 -4.69
CA ASP A 105 3.97 3.44 -5.72
C ASP A 105 4.17 4.64 -6.67
N GLN A 106 5.40 4.88 -7.14
CA GLN A 106 5.70 6.09 -7.91
C GLN A 106 5.35 5.97 -9.40
N SER A 107 5.57 4.78 -9.97
CA SER A 107 5.68 4.63 -11.42
C SER A 107 4.37 4.39 -12.16
N ASP A 108 3.29 4.10 -11.45
CA ASP A 108 1.99 3.74 -12.01
C ASP A 108 0.80 4.39 -11.28
N VAL A 109 1.03 5.50 -10.58
CA VAL A 109 0.01 6.28 -9.86
C VAL A 109 -0.16 7.68 -10.45
N LEU A 110 -1.42 8.12 -10.54
CA LEU A 110 -1.82 9.47 -10.95
C LEU A 110 -2.75 10.09 -9.90
N LEU A 111 -2.59 11.38 -9.61
CA LEU A 111 -3.44 12.13 -8.68
C LEU A 111 -4.50 12.94 -9.43
N THR A 112 -5.72 12.41 -9.50
CA THR A 112 -6.80 12.97 -10.33
C THR A 112 -7.78 13.88 -9.59
N ASP A 113 -7.66 14.02 -8.27
CA ASP A 113 -8.56 14.82 -7.42
C ASP A 113 -7.76 15.47 -6.27
N ASN A 114 -8.39 16.36 -5.51
CA ASN A 114 -7.76 17.06 -4.39
C ASN A 114 -7.47 16.08 -3.23
N PRO A 115 -6.20 15.88 -2.82
CA PRO A 115 -5.86 14.96 -1.73
C PRO A 115 -6.46 15.34 -0.37
N GLU A 116 -6.73 16.62 -0.11
CA GLU A 116 -7.39 17.08 1.13
C GLU A 116 -8.84 16.60 1.19
N LYS A 117 -9.57 16.71 0.08
CA LYS A 117 -10.93 16.16 -0.03
C LYS A 117 -10.92 14.65 0.20
N LYS A 118 -9.94 13.93 -0.36
CA LYS A 118 -9.78 12.49 -0.13
C LYS A 118 -9.43 12.15 1.31
N LEU A 119 -8.61 12.97 1.97
CA LEU A 119 -8.30 12.82 3.39
C LEU A 119 -9.55 12.99 4.26
N ASN A 120 -10.43 13.94 3.93
CA ASN A 120 -11.68 14.13 4.67
C ASN A 120 -12.59 12.89 4.57
N ILE A 121 -12.70 12.28 3.39
CA ILE A 121 -13.41 11.00 3.21
C ILE A 121 -12.78 9.90 4.09
N PHE A 122 -11.45 9.88 4.23
CA PHE A 122 -10.78 8.92 5.10
C PHE A 122 -11.09 9.17 6.59
N LYS A 123 -11.05 10.44 7.04
CA LYS A 123 -11.36 10.83 8.43
C LYS A 123 -12.81 10.52 8.84
N GLU A 124 -13.74 10.48 7.88
CA GLU A 124 -15.12 10.07 8.09
C GLU A 124 -15.27 8.54 8.28
N ARG A 125 -14.23 7.76 8.01
CA ARG A 125 -14.24 6.31 8.23
C ARG A 125 -13.78 5.95 9.63
N ASP A 126 -14.41 4.92 10.18
CA ASP A 126 -14.00 4.29 11.43
C ASP A 126 -12.81 3.33 11.22
N CYS A 127 -11.68 3.88 10.78
CA CYS A 127 -10.42 3.14 10.57
C CYS A 127 -9.18 4.04 10.68
N ASN A 128 -8.02 3.43 10.95
CA ASN A 128 -6.75 4.13 11.03
C ASN A 128 -5.86 3.90 9.80
N LEU A 129 -6.20 2.91 8.96
CA LEU A 129 -5.46 2.56 7.75
C LEU A 129 -6.43 2.08 6.67
N LEU A 130 -6.38 2.72 5.50
CA LEU A 130 -7.22 2.39 4.35
C LEU A 130 -6.36 2.13 3.12
N TYR A 131 -6.40 0.88 2.65
CA TYR A 131 -5.74 0.47 1.41
C TYR A 131 -6.63 0.64 0.19
N ASN A 132 -6.04 0.78 -1.00
CA ASN A 132 -6.77 0.67 -2.25
C ASN A 132 -7.26 -0.78 -2.49
N ALA A 133 -8.33 -0.90 -3.27
CA ALA A 133 -8.91 -2.19 -3.66
C ALA A 133 -8.44 -2.63 -5.05
N GLU A 134 -8.14 -3.91 -5.22
CA GLU A 134 -7.87 -4.55 -6.50
C GLU A 134 -8.78 -5.77 -6.75
N SER A 135 -8.73 -6.29 -7.99
CA SER A 135 -9.55 -7.43 -8.41
C SER A 135 -8.92 -8.81 -8.14
N LYS A 136 -7.63 -8.88 -7.76
CA LYS A 136 -6.92 -10.14 -7.54
C LYS A 136 -6.52 -10.27 -6.07
N CYS A 137 -6.86 -11.40 -5.47
CA CYS A 137 -6.46 -11.70 -4.09
C CYS A 137 -5.07 -12.36 -4.05
N MET A 138 -4.19 -11.87 -3.18
CA MET A 138 -2.92 -12.54 -2.85
C MET A 138 -3.05 -13.32 -1.53
N TYR A 139 -3.59 -14.54 -1.58
CA TYR A 139 -3.77 -15.37 -0.38
C TYR A 139 -2.43 -15.81 0.25
N PHE A 140 -2.18 -15.34 1.47
CA PHE A 140 -0.99 -15.61 2.30
C PHE A 140 -0.84 -17.06 2.76
N ALA A 141 -1.93 -17.64 3.27
CA ALA A 141 -1.90 -18.94 3.95
C ALA A 141 -1.40 -20.09 3.05
N MET A 142 -1.50 -19.98 1.73
CA MET A 142 -1.07 -21.05 0.81
C MET A 142 0.45 -21.10 0.62
N ARG A 143 1.17 -19.98 0.73
CA ARG A 143 2.63 -19.96 0.53
C ARG A 143 3.41 -20.40 1.77
N ILE A 144 2.90 -20.11 2.98
CA ILE A 144 3.63 -20.36 4.24
C ILE A 144 3.38 -21.75 4.81
N ARG A 145 2.27 -22.43 4.47
CA ARG A 145 2.07 -23.86 4.83
C ARG A 145 3.17 -24.79 4.30
N HIS A 146 3.92 -24.36 3.29
CA HIS A 146 5.07 -25.09 2.74
C HIS A 146 6.41 -24.64 3.35
N SER A 147 6.41 -23.66 4.26
CA SER A 147 7.60 -23.20 4.98
C SER A 147 7.84 -24.08 6.20
N LYS A 148 9.12 -24.43 6.44
CA LYS A 148 9.56 -25.15 7.66
C LYS A 148 9.25 -24.38 8.95
N HIS A 149 9.03 -23.07 8.87
CA HIS A 149 8.75 -22.19 10.00
C HIS A 149 7.29 -22.26 10.48
N TYR A 150 6.40 -22.95 9.74
CA TYR A 150 4.96 -22.98 10.03
C TYR A 150 4.62 -23.56 11.42
N SER A 151 5.38 -24.53 11.93
CA SER A 151 5.16 -25.10 13.28
C SER A 151 5.37 -24.08 14.39
N ASP A 152 6.33 -23.17 14.21
CA ASP A 152 6.80 -22.26 15.26
C ASP A 152 5.98 -20.97 15.28
N THR A 153 5.39 -20.60 14.14
CA THR A 153 4.67 -19.35 13.90
C THR A 153 3.14 -19.53 13.83
N ASN A 154 2.62 -20.75 14.05
CA ASN A 154 1.20 -21.14 13.89
C ASN A 154 0.20 -20.21 14.62
N LYS A 155 0.61 -19.54 15.70
CA LYS A 155 -0.22 -18.57 16.44
C LYS A 155 -0.59 -17.30 15.64
N TYR A 156 0.11 -17.04 14.54
CA TYR A 156 -0.10 -15.86 13.69
C TYR A 156 -0.73 -16.20 12.35
N PHE A 157 -1.34 -17.37 12.11
CA PHE A 157 -1.93 -17.64 10.79
C PHE A 157 -3.43 -17.91 10.83
N ALA A 158 -4.16 -17.09 10.10
CA ALA A 158 -5.54 -17.38 9.74
C ALA A 158 -5.57 -18.54 8.74
N ASN A 159 -6.41 -19.54 8.98
CA ASN A 159 -6.58 -20.61 7.99
C ASN A 159 -7.30 -20.05 6.75
N TYR A 160 -7.12 -20.70 5.59
CA TYR A 160 -7.72 -20.24 4.32
C TYR A 160 -9.25 -20.14 4.37
N GLY A 161 -9.90 -21.04 5.11
CA GLY A 161 -11.36 -21.03 5.30
C GLY A 161 -11.81 -19.79 6.06
N ASP A 162 -11.07 -19.38 7.09
CA ASP A 162 -11.34 -18.18 7.88
C ASP A 162 -11.19 -16.92 7.03
N VAL A 163 -10.09 -16.81 6.26
CA VAL A 163 -9.88 -15.67 5.36
C VAL A 163 -11.00 -15.58 4.31
N LYS A 164 -11.44 -16.71 3.76
CA LYS A 164 -12.58 -16.73 2.82
C LYS A 164 -13.89 -16.33 3.48
N ARG A 165 -14.20 -16.86 4.67
CA ARG A 165 -15.42 -16.51 5.41
C ARG A 165 -15.43 -15.04 5.81
N PHE A 166 -14.30 -14.54 6.31
CA PHE A 166 -14.09 -13.13 6.56
C PHE A 166 -14.31 -12.32 5.29
N GLY A 167 -13.68 -12.68 4.17
CA GLY A 167 -13.88 -11.98 2.91
C GLY A 167 -15.33 -11.95 2.44
N LEU A 168 -16.09 -13.04 2.61
CA LEU A 168 -17.53 -13.06 2.29
C LEU A 168 -18.36 -12.15 3.21
N LYS A 169 -18.00 -12.08 4.50
CA LYS A 169 -18.68 -11.25 5.50
C LYS A 169 -18.34 -9.77 5.34
N THR A 170 -17.09 -9.47 5.04
CA THR A 170 -16.49 -8.12 5.06
C THR A 170 -16.50 -7.49 3.68
N TYR A 171 -16.15 -8.23 2.63
CA TYR A 171 -16.15 -7.76 1.25
C TYR A 171 -17.56 -7.89 0.67
N GLY A 172 -18.44 -7.00 1.12
CA GLY A 172 -19.88 -7.03 0.86
C GLY A 172 -20.28 -6.90 -0.62
N GLN A 173 -21.58 -6.65 -0.84
CA GLN A 173 -22.13 -6.34 -2.17
C GLN A 173 -21.57 -5.03 -2.74
N ASP A 174 -21.05 -4.18 -1.86
CA ASP A 174 -20.65 -2.78 -2.08
C ASP A 174 -19.28 -2.60 -2.74
N CYS A 175 -18.56 -3.67 -3.06
CA CYS A 175 -17.37 -3.51 -3.89
C CYS A 175 -17.74 -2.94 -5.26
N PHE A 176 -16.91 -2.04 -5.75
CA PHE A 176 -16.96 -1.53 -7.10
C PHE A 176 -16.89 -2.70 -8.09
N LYS A 177 -17.81 -2.68 -9.07
CA LYS A 177 -17.94 -3.71 -10.10
C LYS A 177 -17.95 -3.05 -11.46
N ASP A 178 -17.08 -3.50 -12.35
CA ASP A 178 -17.08 -3.09 -13.75
C ASP A 178 -16.53 -4.22 -14.62
N ASN A 179 -17.13 -4.44 -15.79
CA ASN A 179 -16.73 -5.49 -16.74
C ASN A 179 -16.48 -6.89 -16.12
N GLY A 180 -17.33 -7.28 -15.15
CA GLY A 180 -17.19 -8.56 -14.44
C GLY A 180 -15.96 -8.66 -13.51
N ALA A 181 -15.25 -7.56 -13.28
CA ALA A 181 -14.28 -7.41 -12.20
C ALA A 181 -14.99 -6.90 -10.94
N LYS A 182 -14.57 -7.40 -9.77
CA LYS A 182 -15.02 -6.93 -8.45
C LYS A 182 -13.77 -6.49 -7.69
N LEU A 183 -13.69 -5.22 -7.27
CA LEU A 183 -12.54 -4.70 -6.52
C LEU A 183 -12.79 -4.88 -5.02
N CYS A 184 -12.20 -5.92 -4.43
CA CYS A 184 -12.45 -6.27 -3.03
C CYS A 184 -11.19 -6.62 -2.23
N PHE A 185 -10.04 -6.69 -2.89
CA PHE A 185 -8.84 -7.20 -2.24
C PHE A 185 -7.88 -6.05 -1.98
N LEU A 186 -7.30 -6.02 -0.78
CA LEU A 186 -6.24 -5.09 -0.41
C LEU A 186 -5.11 -5.12 -1.45
N ASN A 187 -4.73 -3.94 -1.93
CA ASN A 187 -3.51 -3.69 -2.68
C ASN A 187 -2.60 -2.75 -1.87
N THR A 188 -1.28 -2.92 -1.94
CA THR A 188 -0.34 -2.06 -1.17
C THR A 188 0.27 -0.94 -1.99
N GLY A 189 -0.12 -0.79 -3.26
CA GLY A 189 0.39 0.26 -4.14
C GLY A 189 -0.18 1.65 -3.83
N GLY A 190 -1.23 1.75 -3.01
CA GLY A 190 -1.73 3.02 -2.52
C GLY A 190 -2.51 2.87 -1.21
N PHE A 191 -2.20 3.68 -0.21
CA PHE A 191 -2.95 3.73 1.04
C PHE A 191 -2.87 5.07 1.74
N VAL A 192 -3.79 5.30 2.69
CA VAL A 192 -3.81 6.44 3.61
C VAL A 192 -3.85 5.92 5.03
N CYS A 193 -3.11 6.56 5.94
CA CYS A 193 -2.98 6.08 7.31
C CYS A 193 -2.79 7.22 8.30
N GLU A 194 -3.21 6.98 9.55
CA GLU A 194 -2.75 7.72 10.71
C GLU A 194 -1.31 7.30 11.06
N ARG A 195 -0.44 8.29 11.23
CA ARG A 195 1.00 8.11 11.37
C ARG A 195 1.37 7.22 12.55
N ASP A 196 0.84 7.53 13.73
CA ASP A 196 1.19 6.80 14.96
C ASP A 196 0.70 5.35 14.89
N TYR A 197 -0.50 5.12 14.36
CA TYR A 197 -1.02 3.78 14.14
C TYR A 197 -0.13 2.94 13.22
N TYR A 198 0.40 3.52 12.14
CA TYR A 198 1.31 2.81 11.23
C TYR A 198 2.62 2.42 11.94
N VAL A 199 3.22 3.37 12.68
CA VAL A 199 4.46 3.13 13.41
C VAL A 199 4.27 2.02 14.45
N ASP A 200 3.21 2.09 15.25
CA ASP A 200 2.88 1.09 16.27
C ASP A 200 2.61 -0.28 15.66
N LEU A 201 1.88 -0.34 14.54
CA LEU A 201 1.57 -1.58 13.84
C LEU A 201 2.84 -2.25 13.31
N VAL A 202 3.71 -1.50 12.61
CA VAL A 202 4.95 -2.06 12.05
C VAL A 202 5.92 -2.43 13.16
N GLU A 203 6.05 -1.62 14.22
CA GLU A 203 6.91 -1.94 15.36
C GLU A 203 6.48 -3.23 16.05
N LYS A 204 5.16 -3.39 16.31
CA LYS A 204 4.58 -4.59 16.91
C LYS A 204 4.88 -5.87 16.10
N TYR A 205 4.91 -5.76 14.77
CA TYR A 205 5.12 -6.90 13.86
C TYR A 205 6.48 -6.89 13.16
N TYR A 206 7.44 -6.09 13.63
CA TYR A 206 8.70 -5.87 12.92
C TYR A 206 9.42 -7.19 12.61
N ASN A 207 9.60 -8.04 13.63
CA ASN A 207 10.26 -9.34 13.46
C ASN A 207 9.51 -10.26 12.48
N PHE A 208 8.17 -10.23 12.48
CA PHE A 208 7.36 -11.00 11.53
C PHE A 208 7.53 -10.48 10.09
N ILE A 209 7.50 -9.16 9.91
CA ILE A 209 7.71 -8.54 8.59
C ILE A 209 9.10 -8.87 8.04
N VAL A 210 10.13 -8.80 8.88
CA VAL A 210 11.51 -9.15 8.53
C VAL A 210 11.67 -10.65 8.24
N GLU A 211 11.06 -11.53 9.04
CA GLU A 211 11.07 -12.98 8.79
C GLU A 211 10.46 -13.33 7.42
N PHE A 212 9.39 -12.63 7.03
CA PHE A 212 8.72 -12.80 5.75
C PHE A 212 9.20 -11.84 4.66
N MET A 213 10.38 -11.24 4.83
CA MET A 213 10.91 -10.26 3.88
C MET A 213 11.05 -10.83 2.47
N SER A 214 11.28 -12.13 2.28
CA SER A 214 11.32 -12.72 0.94
C SER A 214 9.93 -12.88 0.27
N THR A 215 8.86 -12.44 0.91
CA THR A 215 7.48 -12.54 0.43
C THR A 215 7.01 -11.19 -0.12
N ASN A 216 5.98 -11.20 -0.96
CA ASN A 216 5.32 -9.96 -1.36
C ASN A 216 4.65 -9.32 -0.13
N GLU A 217 4.95 -8.05 0.15
CA GLU A 217 4.44 -7.29 1.31
C GLU A 217 2.90 -7.28 1.37
N GLN A 218 2.21 -7.24 0.23
CA GLN A 218 0.75 -7.23 0.18
C GLN A 218 0.15 -8.49 0.80
N THR A 219 0.89 -9.59 0.70
CA THR A 219 0.51 -10.85 1.33
C THR A 219 0.56 -10.76 2.87
N ILE A 220 1.56 -10.05 3.41
CA ILE A 220 1.70 -9.76 4.85
C ILE A 220 0.55 -8.84 5.29
N PHE A 221 0.28 -7.76 4.56
CA PHE A 221 -0.78 -6.82 4.93
C PHE A 221 -2.19 -7.36 4.76
N HIS A 222 -2.43 -8.29 3.84
CA HIS A 222 -3.68 -9.06 3.82
C HIS A 222 -3.91 -9.82 5.13
N HIS A 223 -2.85 -10.38 5.71
CA HIS A 223 -2.93 -11.08 6.98
C HIS A 223 -3.22 -10.11 8.14
N LEU A 224 -2.52 -8.98 8.20
CA LEU A 224 -2.78 -7.94 9.20
C LEU A 224 -4.19 -7.35 9.06
N HIS A 225 -4.66 -7.11 7.84
CA HIS A 225 -6.04 -6.66 7.60
C HIS A 225 -7.08 -7.62 8.18
N PHE A 226 -6.88 -8.94 8.01
CA PHE A 226 -7.77 -9.94 8.62
C PHE A 226 -7.78 -9.85 10.16
N MET A 227 -6.61 -9.61 10.79
CA MET A 227 -6.49 -9.53 12.25
C MET A 227 -7.04 -8.25 12.85
N TYR A 228 -6.91 -7.12 12.14
CA TYR A 228 -7.20 -5.77 12.66
C TYR A 228 -8.40 -5.12 11.98
N TYR A 229 -9.31 -5.89 11.40
CA TYR A 229 -10.57 -5.33 10.93
C TYR A 229 -11.46 -4.97 12.14
N PRO A 230 -12.06 -3.77 12.22
CA PRO A 230 -12.18 -2.75 11.16
C PRO A 230 -11.13 -1.63 11.16
N GLN A 231 -10.12 -1.63 12.03
CA GLN A 231 -9.09 -0.58 12.08
C GLN A 231 -8.24 -0.51 10.78
N ILE A 232 -8.06 -1.64 10.10
CA ILE A 232 -7.49 -1.72 8.74
C ILE A 232 -8.61 -2.03 7.76
N GLN A 233 -8.90 -1.13 6.83
CA GLN A 233 -9.94 -1.27 5.81
C GLN A 233 -9.37 -1.26 4.38
N VAL A 234 -10.24 -1.55 3.43
CA VAL A 234 -9.99 -1.49 1.99
C VAL A 234 -11.05 -0.59 1.36
N ASP A 235 -10.66 0.30 0.45
CA ASP A 235 -11.54 1.21 -0.27
C ASP A 235 -12.34 0.49 -1.35
N HIS A 236 -13.27 -0.36 -0.94
CA HIS A 236 -14.07 -1.20 -1.83
C HIS A 236 -14.89 -0.42 -2.86
N ARG A 237 -15.26 0.84 -2.56
CA ARG A 237 -16.10 1.68 -3.42
C ARG A 237 -15.29 2.60 -4.34
N CYS A 238 -13.96 2.59 -4.22
CA CYS A 238 -13.06 3.47 -4.96
C CYS A 238 -13.39 4.95 -4.77
N GLU A 239 -13.67 5.36 -3.53
CA GLU A 239 -14.00 6.74 -3.20
C GLU A 239 -12.74 7.62 -3.08
N ILE A 240 -11.63 7.00 -2.69
CA ILE A 240 -10.31 7.61 -2.52
C ILE A 240 -9.33 7.08 -3.57
N PHE A 241 -9.29 5.76 -3.76
CA PHE A 241 -8.32 5.09 -4.63
C PHE A 241 -8.99 4.24 -5.70
N GLN A 242 -8.40 4.17 -6.88
CA GLN A 242 -8.85 3.23 -7.92
C GLN A 242 -7.67 2.49 -8.54
N CYS A 243 -7.62 1.16 -8.33
CA CYS A 243 -6.62 0.30 -8.96
C CYS A 243 -7.11 -0.15 -10.35
N MET A 244 -6.27 0.01 -11.37
CA MET A 244 -6.58 -0.35 -12.76
C MET A 244 -6.18 -1.80 -13.13
N GLY A 245 -5.49 -2.51 -12.24
CA GLY A 245 -4.93 -3.83 -12.51
C GLY A 245 -5.73 -5.00 -11.91
N PRO A 246 -5.51 -6.24 -12.39
CA PRO A 246 -5.03 -6.63 -13.72
C PRO A 246 -6.10 -6.50 -14.83
N LYS A 247 -7.37 -6.25 -14.49
CA LYS A 247 -8.46 -6.09 -15.46
C LYS A 247 -8.71 -4.62 -15.75
N LYS A 248 -8.82 -4.25 -17.04
CA LYS A 248 -9.19 -2.89 -17.45
C LYS A 248 -10.62 -2.59 -16.98
N ILE A 249 -10.74 -1.69 -16.00
CA ILE A 249 -12.01 -1.15 -15.51
C ILE A 249 -12.18 0.30 -15.98
N LYS A 250 -13.42 0.79 -15.97
CA LYS A 250 -13.75 2.19 -16.18
C LYS A 250 -13.22 3.03 -15.04
N ILE A 251 -12.61 4.16 -15.38
CA ILE A 251 -12.16 5.15 -14.40
C ILE A 251 -13.40 5.87 -13.84
N ASN A 252 -13.46 5.98 -12.52
CA ASN A 252 -14.48 6.69 -11.76
C ASN A 252 -13.96 8.12 -11.45
N VAL A 253 -13.88 8.96 -12.49
CA VAL A 253 -13.45 10.38 -12.41
C VAL A 253 -14.55 11.31 -12.86
#